data_AF-A0AAN8WZR9-F1
#
_entry.id   AF-A0AAN8WZR9-F1
#
_cell.length_a   1.000
_cell.length_b   1.000
_cell.length_c   1.000
_cell.angle_alpha   90.00
_cell.angle_beta   90.00
_cell.angle_gamma   90.00
#
_symmetry.space_group_name_H-M   'P 1'
#
loop_
_entity.id
_entity.type
_entity.pdbx_description
1 polymer ?
#
loop_
_entity_poly.entity_id
_entity_poly.type
_entity_poly.pdbx_seq_one_letter_code
_entity_poly.pdbx_strand_id
1 'polypeptide(L)'
;EVNSSTQINSFVFLDLESTGLNGPSTRILELSLVAVSRNDLLSMMKNPPNPVPKLPRTLQKLTKVFNPRKRIDVPITQITGLDNFLLEHYASFSESSARSISLFLSLPKPVALVAHYGSGFDFPLLMAELKNVCDLESFGDLLVVDTLPAFRDIDTQIVKRDSEEVTFFKADGTFEDLQPPRTKAKLSGLGDKSILTRPQSSSGGNSGNRKINMSQSFDDGNFGTQEINTSQSVDDAYTGSQNANMSQSSDDGYFGSQNPIDERKDISRSLFKNIRGKPLTIATKGKTLKSKRSYEQTDIYKRLFGIEYNAHTAESDSLALLEICGHYGSDFVAWADTHASAFLSTEPMW
;
A
#
# COMPACT_ATOMS: atom_id res chain seq x y z
N GLU A 1 36.87 6.89 3.14
CA GLU A 1 36.51 7.64 1.92
C GLU A 1 35.21 8.42 2.15
N VAL A 2 34.77 9.27 1.22
CA VAL A 2 33.39 9.79 1.22
C VAL A 2 32.49 8.64 0.81
N ASN A 3 31.58 8.19 1.69
CA ASN A 3 30.57 7.19 1.34
C ASN A 3 29.74 7.71 0.16
N SER A 4 29.90 7.13 -1.02
CA SER A 4 28.98 7.35 -2.14
C SER A 4 27.64 6.71 -1.77
N SER A 5 26.64 7.53 -1.41
CA SER A 5 25.30 7.02 -1.11
C SER A 5 24.74 6.29 -2.33
N THR A 6 24.24 5.07 -2.12
CA THR A 6 23.71 4.24 -3.19
C THR A 6 22.40 4.85 -3.68
N GLN A 7 22.41 5.47 -4.86
CA GLN A 7 21.22 6.06 -5.45
C GLN A 7 20.28 4.97 -5.98
N ILE A 8 19.23 4.62 -5.21
CA ILE A 8 18.25 3.60 -5.58
C ILE A 8 17.37 4.12 -6.72
N ASN A 9 17.23 3.33 -7.80
CA ASN A 9 16.46 3.70 -8.99
C ASN A 9 15.06 3.05 -9.05
N SER A 10 14.90 1.89 -8.43
CA SER A 10 13.60 1.20 -8.32
C SER A 10 13.33 0.76 -6.88
N PHE A 11 12.14 1.08 -6.38
CA PHE A 11 11.66 0.66 -5.07
C PHE A 11 10.57 -0.41 -5.28
N VAL A 12 10.67 -1.51 -4.55
CA VAL A 12 9.74 -2.64 -4.64
C VAL A 12 9.15 -2.91 -3.27
N PHE A 13 7.92 -2.47 -3.07
CA PHE A 13 7.20 -2.63 -1.82
C PHE A 13 6.78 -4.09 -1.65
N LEU A 14 7.25 -4.71 -0.58
CA LEU A 14 7.04 -6.11 -0.21
C LEU A 14 6.18 -6.17 1.05
N ASP A 15 5.21 -7.07 1.04
CA ASP A 15 4.50 -7.55 2.21
C ASP A 15 4.25 -9.06 2.08
N LEU A 16 4.27 -9.78 3.20
CA LEU A 16 4.08 -11.23 3.28
C LEU A 16 3.01 -11.61 4.32
N GLU A 17 1.93 -12.23 3.86
CA GLU A 17 1.07 -13.00 4.76
C GLU A 17 1.68 -14.38 5.00
N SER A 18 1.61 -14.88 6.23
CA SER A 18 2.34 -16.10 6.62
C SER A 18 1.60 -16.95 7.66
N THR A 19 2.02 -18.21 7.81
CA THR A 19 1.44 -19.12 8.83
C THR A 19 1.76 -18.75 10.28
N GLY A 20 2.52 -17.68 10.55
CA GLY A 20 2.86 -17.27 11.91
C GLY A 20 4.07 -16.32 12.01
N LEU A 21 4.13 -15.56 13.11
CA LEU A 21 5.07 -14.44 13.25
C LEU A 21 6.56 -14.80 13.27
N ASN A 22 6.94 -15.99 13.74
CA ASN A 22 8.35 -16.38 13.90
C ASN A 22 8.50 -17.90 14.05
N GLY A 23 9.62 -18.44 13.58
CA GLY A 23 10.10 -19.79 13.89
C GLY A 23 10.22 -20.72 12.67
N PRO A 24 10.81 -21.93 12.86
CA PRO A 24 11.27 -22.79 11.77
C PRO A 24 10.18 -23.39 10.88
N SER A 25 8.92 -23.28 11.30
CA SER A 25 7.76 -23.74 10.53
C SER A 25 6.96 -22.61 9.88
N THR A 26 7.38 -21.35 10.00
CA THR A 26 6.72 -20.24 9.29
C THR A 26 6.90 -20.43 7.79
N ARG A 27 5.80 -20.35 7.04
CA ARG A 27 5.75 -20.39 5.57
C ARG A 27 4.93 -19.23 5.04
N ILE A 28 5.27 -18.76 3.84
CA ILE A 28 4.51 -17.72 3.15
C ILE A 28 3.15 -18.28 2.69
N LEU A 29 2.10 -17.49 2.85
CA LEU A 29 0.73 -17.75 2.39
C LEU A 29 0.36 -16.84 1.21
N GLU A 30 0.74 -15.56 1.27
CA GLU A 30 0.62 -14.59 0.20
C GLU A 30 1.89 -13.73 0.16
N LEU A 31 2.33 -13.38 -1.05
CA LEU A 31 3.43 -12.45 -1.30
C LEU A 31 2.94 -11.42 -2.30
N SER A 32 3.17 -10.14 -1.99
CA SER A 32 2.98 -9.03 -2.90
C SER A 32 4.29 -8.30 -3.14
N LEU A 33 4.52 -7.90 -4.39
CA LEU A 33 5.56 -6.97 -4.80
C LEU A 33 4.92 -5.86 -5.62
N VAL A 34 5.06 -4.60 -5.19
CA VAL A 34 4.63 -3.41 -5.94
C VAL A 34 5.86 -2.57 -6.28
N ALA A 35 6.24 -2.55 -7.55
CA ALA A 35 7.42 -1.84 -8.04
C ALA A 35 7.09 -0.47 -8.63
N VAL A 36 7.89 0.53 -8.26
CA VAL A 36 7.80 1.93 -8.70
C VAL A 36 9.20 2.49 -9.01
N SER A 37 9.30 3.41 -9.97
CA SER A 37 10.55 4.12 -10.22
C SER A 37 10.82 5.20 -9.15
N ARG A 38 12.08 5.53 -8.90
CA ARG A 38 12.49 6.65 -8.04
C ARG A 38 11.79 7.96 -8.41
N ASN A 39 11.71 8.25 -9.71
CA ASN A 39 11.11 9.48 -10.23
C ASN A 39 9.59 9.53 -9.99
N ASP A 40 8.91 8.40 -10.17
CA ASP A 40 7.48 8.28 -9.91
C ASP A 40 7.18 8.45 -8.41
N LEU A 41 7.95 7.79 -7.53
CA LEU A 41 7.83 7.93 -6.08
C LEU A 41 8.02 9.39 -5.62
N LEU A 42 9.06 10.06 -6.11
CA LEU A 42 9.31 11.49 -5.86
C LEU A 42 8.23 12.42 -6.46
N SER A 43 7.42 11.95 -7.40
CA SER A 43 6.33 12.72 -7.99
C SER A 43 5.03 12.68 -7.16
N MET A 44 4.85 11.68 -6.30
CA MET A 44 3.59 11.42 -5.57
C MET A 44 3.19 12.60 -4.67
N MET A 45 4.15 13.26 -4.02
CA MET A 45 3.96 14.38 -3.09
C MET A 45 3.39 15.66 -3.75
N LYS A 46 3.38 15.76 -5.09
CA LYS A 46 3.07 17.02 -5.82
C LYS A 46 1.58 17.37 -5.93
N ASN A 47 0.68 16.64 -5.25
CA ASN A 47 -0.78 16.69 -5.50
C ASN A 47 -1.65 17.04 -4.27
N PRO A 48 -1.58 18.27 -3.70
CA PRO A 48 -2.70 18.78 -2.92
C PRO A 48 -3.93 18.93 -3.85
N PRO A 49 -5.16 18.61 -3.41
CA PRO A 49 -5.63 18.56 -2.02
C PRO A 49 -5.99 17.14 -1.50
N ASN A 50 -5.57 16.06 -2.17
CA ASN A 50 -5.95 14.71 -1.75
C ASN A 50 -5.26 14.33 -0.43
N PRO A 51 -5.99 13.71 0.54
CA PRO A 51 -5.38 13.29 1.80
C PRO A 51 -4.38 12.15 1.61
N VAL A 52 -4.61 11.25 0.63
CA VAL A 52 -3.70 10.17 0.25
C VAL A 52 -2.98 10.54 -1.06
N PRO A 53 -1.65 10.37 -1.18
CA PRO A 53 -0.93 10.57 -2.42
C PRO A 53 -1.46 9.66 -3.53
N LYS A 54 -1.69 10.22 -4.72
CA LYS A 54 -2.15 9.42 -5.87
C LYS A 54 -1.04 8.47 -6.34
N LEU A 55 -1.35 7.17 -6.35
CA LEU A 55 -0.49 6.14 -6.93
C LEU A 55 -0.07 6.46 -8.39
N PRO A 56 1.21 6.25 -8.76
CA PRO A 56 1.68 6.42 -10.14
C PRO A 56 0.95 5.52 -11.13
N ARG A 57 0.90 5.92 -12.41
CA ARG A 57 0.33 5.08 -13.47
C ARG A 57 1.26 3.92 -13.85
N THR A 58 2.56 4.13 -13.67
CA THR A 58 3.69 3.22 -13.99
C THR A 58 4.02 2.32 -12.79
N LEU A 59 3.03 1.56 -12.33
CA LEU A 59 3.22 0.52 -11.32
C LEU A 59 3.27 -0.86 -11.97
N GLN A 60 4.23 -1.67 -11.54
CA GLN A 60 4.30 -3.10 -11.84
C GLN A 60 3.98 -3.88 -10.56
N LYS A 61 3.20 -4.96 -10.67
CA LYS A 61 2.75 -5.73 -9.51
C LYS A 61 2.89 -7.23 -9.74
N LEU A 62 3.30 -7.95 -8.70
CA LEU A 62 3.28 -9.41 -8.64
C LEU A 62 2.70 -9.84 -7.30
N THR A 63 1.47 -10.36 -7.30
CA THR A 63 0.82 -10.97 -6.14
C THR A 63 0.70 -12.47 -6.37
N LYS A 64 1.11 -13.30 -5.40
CA LYS A 64 1.01 -14.76 -5.46
C LYS A 64 0.59 -15.33 -4.11
N VAL A 65 -0.34 -16.28 -4.13
CA VAL A 65 -0.69 -17.12 -2.97
C VAL A 65 0.01 -18.48 -3.06
N PHE A 66 0.24 -19.13 -1.91
CA PHE A 66 0.94 -20.41 -1.81
C PHE A 66 0.27 -21.38 -0.84
N ASN A 67 0.27 -22.66 -1.19
CA ASN A 67 -0.07 -23.72 -0.24
C ASN A 67 1.13 -23.99 0.69
N PRO A 68 1.01 -23.76 2.02
CA PRO A 68 2.14 -23.90 2.94
C PRO A 68 2.49 -25.35 3.30
N ARG A 69 1.73 -26.34 2.81
CA ARG A 69 1.84 -27.79 3.15
C ARG A 69 1.78 -28.12 4.64
N LYS A 70 1.17 -27.22 5.43
CA LYS A 70 0.88 -27.39 6.86
C LYS A 70 -0.48 -26.80 7.17
N ARG A 71 -1.02 -27.16 8.33
CA ARG A 71 -2.21 -26.51 8.90
C ARG A 71 -1.96 -25.01 9.08
N ILE A 72 -2.93 -24.21 8.67
CA ILE A 72 -3.04 -22.79 9.00
C ILE A 72 -3.89 -22.70 10.26
N ASP A 73 -3.40 -21.98 11.27
CA ASP A 73 -4.12 -21.86 12.53
C ASP A 73 -5.23 -20.82 12.43
N VAL A 74 -6.37 -21.10 13.07
CA VAL A 74 -7.60 -20.26 13.01
C VAL A 74 -7.34 -18.77 13.26
N PRO A 75 -6.48 -18.35 14.22
CA PRO A 75 -6.07 -16.95 14.37
C PRO A 75 -5.49 -16.30 13.11
N ILE A 76 -4.70 -17.03 12.32
CA ILE A 76 -4.12 -16.54 11.05
C ILE A 76 -5.20 -16.42 9.99
N THR A 77 -6.09 -17.41 9.87
CA THR A 77 -7.25 -17.35 8.95
C THR A 77 -8.19 -16.19 9.28
N GLN A 78 -8.40 -15.87 10.55
CA GLN A 78 -9.24 -14.74 10.97
C GLN A 78 -8.66 -13.37 10.56
N ILE A 79 -7.33 -13.27 10.46
CA ILE A 79 -6.61 -12.05 10.12
C ILE A 79 -6.50 -11.92 8.60
N THR A 80 -5.88 -12.91 7.96
CA THR A 80 -5.53 -12.92 6.53
C THR A 80 -6.69 -13.28 5.59
N GLY A 81 -7.74 -13.91 6.12
CA GLY A 81 -8.77 -14.55 5.31
C GLY A 81 -8.33 -15.83 4.59
N LEU A 82 -7.08 -16.27 4.76
CA LEU A 82 -6.52 -17.44 4.07
C LEU A 82 -6.64 -18.70 4.94
N ASP A 83 -7.09 -19.80 4.33
CA ASP A 83 -7.18 -21.11 4.97
C ASP A 83 -6.69 -22.25 4.04
N ASN A 84 -6.65 -23.47 4.58
CA ASN A 84 -6.15 -24.63 3.84
C ASN A 84 -7.06 -25.07 2.69
N PHE A 85 -8.34 -24.73 2.69
CA PHE A 85 -9.28 -25.08 1.62
C PHE A 85 -9.11 -24.13 0.44
N LEU A 86 -9.07 -22.82 0.70
CA LEU A 86 -8.77 -21.80 -0.30
C LEU A 86 -7.42 -22.03 -0.98
N LEU A 87 -6.43 -22.51 -0.22
CA LEU A 87 -5.06 -22.70 -0.70
C LEU A 87 -4.78 -24.14 -1.18
N GLU A 88 -5.74 -25.07 -1.14
CA GLU A 88 -5.48 -26.51 -1.38
C GLU A 88 -4.82 -26.77 -2.75
N HIS A 89 -5.37 -26.19 -3.81
CA HIS A 89 -4.94 -26.43 -5.19
C HIS A 89 -3.77 -25.54 -5.66
N TYR A 90 -3.31 -24.60 -4.83
CA TYR A 90 -2.20 -23.74 -5.19
C TYR A 90 -0.84 -24.43 -4.99
N ALA A 91 0.16 -24.02 -5.77
CA ALA A 91 1.52 -24.48 -5.60
C ALA A 91 2.11 -23.96 -4.29
N SER A 92 3.11 -24.66 -3.75
CA SER A 92 3.94 -24.19 -2.65
C SER A 92 5.04 -23.25 -3.15
N PHE A 93 5.71 -22.56 -2.23
CA PHE A 93 6.94 -21.84 -2.57
C PHE A 93 7.96 -22.84 -3.16
N SER A 94 8.65 -22.42 -4.23
CA SER A 94 9.35 -23.32 -5.16
C SER A 94 10.29 -22.54 -6.07
N GLU A 95 11.19 -23.24 -6.77
CA GLU A 95 12.14 -22.65 -7.74
C GLU A 95 11.42 -21.78 -8.79
N SER A 96 10.26 -22.22 -9.28
CA SER A 96 9.44 -21.43 -10.21
C SER A 96 8.93 -20.12 -9.61
N SER A 97 8.69 -20.09 -8.30
CA SER A 97 8.33 -18.86 -7.58
C SER A 97 9.53 -17.96 -7.35
N ALA A 98 10.68 -18.51 -6.94
CA ALA A 98 11.94 -17.75 -6.87
C ALA A 98 12.31 -17.11 -8.23
N ARG A 99 12.22 -17.88 -9.32
CA ARG A 99 12.41 -17.41 -10.69
C ARG A 99 11.41 -16.33 -11.09
N SER A 100 10.14 -16.45 -10.66
CA SER A 100 9.12 -15.41 -10.89
C SER A 100 9.54 -14.08 -10.25
N ILE A 101 10.04 -14.12 -9.01
CA ILE A 101 10.49 -12.95 -8.25
C ILE A 101 11.75 -12.36 -8.90
N SER A 102 12.76 -13.18 -9.21
CA SER A 102 14.00 -12.73 -9.87
C SER A 102 13.73 -12.03 -11.21
N LEU A 103 12.85 -12.60 -12.05
CA LEU A 103 12.44 -11.96 -13.30
C LEU A 103 11.67 -10.65 -13.08
N PHE A 104 10.79 -10.60 -12.08
CA PHE A 104 10.09 -9.36 -11.71
C PHE A 104 11.05 -8.26 -11.21
N LEU A 105 12.14 -8.64 -10.54
CA LEU A 105 13.18 -7.73 -10.06
C LEU A 105 14.20 -7.31 -11.14
N SER A 106 13.98 -7.69 -12.41
CA SER A 106 14.74 -7.22 -13.58
C SER A 106 14.36 -5.78 -13.96
N LEU A 107 14.55 -4.87 -13.01
CA LEU A 107 14.16 -3.47 -13.02
C LEU A 107 15.40 -2.56 -13.11
N PRO A 108 15.25 -1.25 -13.40
CA PRO A 108 16.35 -0.29 -13.36
C PRO A 108 17.11 -0.31 -12.03
N LYS A 109 18.35 -0.79 -12.07
CA LYS A 109 19.25 -0.95 -10.91
C LYS A 109 19.78 0.39 -10.42
N PRO A 110 20.12 0.56 -9.12
CA PRO A 110 19.89 -0.39 -8.02
C PRO A 110 18.41 -0.56 -7.67
N VAL A 111 18.05 -1.77 -7.24
CA VAL A 111 16.69 -2.15 -6.83
C VAL A 111 16.71 -2.41 -5.32
N ALA A 112 15.73 -1.88 -4.60
CA ALA A 112 15.54 -2.14 -3.18
C ALA A 112 14.16 -2.74 -2.90
N LEU A 113 14.10 -3.84 -2.15
CA LEU A 113 12.87 -4.26 -1.47
C LEU A 113 12.60 -3.30 -0.31
N VAL A 114 11.34 -2.91 -0.12
CA VAL A 114 10.89 -2.02 0.94
C VAL A 114 9.77 -2.71 1.70
N ALA A 115 9.98 -2.98 3.00
CA ALA A 115 8.98 -3.63 3.84
C ALA A 115 8.90 -2.95 5.21
N HIS A 116 7.79 -3.12 5.92
CA HIS A 116 7.57 -2.50 7.22
C HIS A 116 7.90 -3.46 8.36
N TYR A 117 8.96 -3.15 9.13
CA TYR A 117 9.61 -4.10 10.04
C TYR A 117 10.28 -5.29 9.30
N GLY A 118 10.61 -5.09 8.01
CA GLY A 118 11.14 -6.14 7.13
C GLY A 118 12.40 -6.83 7.64
N SER A 119 13.29 -6.13 8.36
CA SER A 119 14.51 -6.73 8.94
C SER A 119 14.20 -7.77 10.01
N GLY A 120 13.04 -7.66 10.66
CA GLY A 120 12.60 -8.55 11.72
C GLY A 120 11.53 -9.56 11.28
N PHE A 121 11.14 -9.58 10.01
CA PHE A 121 10.11 -10.49 9.50
C PHE A 121 10.25 -10.82 8.00
N ASP A 122 9.91 -9.90 7.10
CA ASP A 122 9.74 -10.18 5.67
C ASP A 122 11.03 -10.62 4.98
N PHE A 123 12.14 -9.90 5.21
CA PHE A 123 13.41 -10.22 4.57
C PHE A 123 13.97 -11.55 5.10
N PRO A 124 14.01 -11.84 6.41
CA PRO A 124 14.38 -13.17 6.92
C PRO A 124 13.51 -14.32 6.41
N LEU A 125 12.18 -14.11 6.28
CA LEU A 125 11.27 -15.15 5.80
C LEU A 125 11.47 -15.43 4.31
N LEU A 126 11.54 -14.38 3.48
CA LEU A 126 11.83 -14.52 2.05
C LEU A 126 13.22 -15.12 1.81
N MET A 127 14.21 -14.74 2.61
CA MET A 127 15.57 -15.31 2.58
C MET A 127 15.56 -16.81 2.87
N ALA A 128 14.83 -17.25 3.89
CA ALA A 128 14.69 -18.68 4.21
C ALA A 128 14.02 -19.43 3.05
N GLU A 129 12.86 -18.97 2.58
CA GLU A 129 12.13 -19.65 1.50
C GLU A 129 12.94 -19.71 0.19
N LEU A 130 13.67 -18.66 -0.18
CA LEU A 130 14.58 -18.67 -1.35
C LEU A 130 15.74 -19.65 -1.19
N LYS A 131 16.45 -19.64 -0.04
CA LYS A 131 17.57 -20.56 0.23
C LYS A 131 17.21 -22.05 0.12
N ASN A 132 15.94 -22.40 0.33
CA ASN A 132 15.48 -23.79 0.21
C ASN A 132 15.18 -24.22 -1.24
N VAL A 133 15.05 -23.30 -2.19
CA VAL A 133 14.50 -23.61 -3.52
C VAL A 133 15.34 -23.11 -4.70
N CYS A 134 16.34 -22.24 -4.49
CA CYS A 134 17.24 -21.78 -5.53
C CYS A 134 18.60 -21.34 -4.97
N ASP A 135 19.57 -21.16 -5.86
CA ASP A 135 20.77 -20.36 -5.56
C ASP A 135 20.40 -18.87 -5.45
N LEU A 136 21.15 -18.11 -4.66
CA LEU A 136 20.93 -16.69 -4.40
C LEU A 136 21.68 -15.73 -5.33
N GLU A 137 22.53 -16.22 -6.25
CA GLU A 137 23.25 -15.40 -7.24
C GLU A 137 22.36 -14.34 -7.92
N SER A 138 21.13 -14.73 -8.30
CA SER A 138 20.16 -13.85 -8.97
C SER A 138 19.58 -12.72 -8.08
N PHE A 139 19.95 -12.68 -6.81
CA PHE A 139 19.59 -11.67 -5.81
C PHE A 139 20.84 -10.94 -5.24
N GLY A 140 22.03 -11.16 -5.82
CA GLY A 140 23.31 -10.65 -5.28
C GLY A 140 23.46 -9.12 -5.27
N ASP A 141 22.73 -8.41 -6.13
CA ASP A 141 22.72 -6.94 -6.20
C ASP A 141 21.45 -6.32 -5.60
N LEU A 142 20.58 -7.13 -4.98
CA LEU A 142 19.33 -6.68 -4.38
C LEU A 142 19.60 -6.00 -3.05
N LEU A 143 19.00 -4.82 -2.86
CA LEU A 143 19.03 -4.09 -1.60
C LEU A 143 17.73 -4.30 -0.80
N VAL A 144 17.78 -4.02 0.49
CA VAL A 144 16.60 -3.98 1.37
C VAL A 144 16.56 -2.70 2.20
N VAL A 145 15.34 -2.21 2.47
CA VAL A 145 15.05 -0.98 3.22
C VAL A 145 13.90 -1.28 4.20
N ASP A 146 14.19 -1.19 5.49
CA ASP A 146 13.17 -1.33 6.54
C ASP A 146 12.57 0.04 6.88
N THR A 147 11.25 0.16 6.71
CA THR A 147 10.57 1.44 6.93
C THR A 147 10.28 1.76 8.39
N LEU A 148 10.34 0.78 9.31
CA LEU A 148 10.09 1.03 10.73
C LEU A 148 11.12 1.99 11.37
N PRO A 149 12.45 1.83 11.19
CA PRO A 149 13.41 2.84 11.60
C PRO A 149 13.27 4.12 10.74
N ALA A 150 13.08 4.00 9.43
CA ALA A 150 12.96 5.15 8.51
C ALA A 150 11.90 6.15 8.99
N PHE A 151 10.67 5.70 9.23
CA PHE A 151 9.58 6.57 9.65
C PHE A 151 9.84 7.22 11.01
N ARG A 152 10.54 6.54 11.94
CA ARG A 152 10.92 7.12 13.24
C ARG A 152 11.93 8.24 13.09
N ASP A 153 12.93 8.05 12.23
CA ASP A 153 13.97 9.04 11.98
C ASP A 153 13.44 10.25 11.19
N ILE A 154 12.60 10.01 10.19
CA ILE A 154 11.97 11.05 9.37
C ILE A 154 10.99 11.87 10.22
N ASP A 155 10.09 11.24 10.98
CA ASP A 155 9.19 11.93 11.90
C ASP A 155 9.98 12.78 12.92
N THR A 156 11.12 12.28 13.40
CA THR A 156 12.01 13.02 14.31
C THR A 156 12.69 14.21 13.64
N GLN A 157 13.06 14.10 12.36
CA GLN A 157 13.66 15.19 11.58
C GLN A 157 12.66 16.27 11.18
N ILE A 158 11.41 15.90 10.85
CA ILE A 158 10.30 16.85 10.63
C ILE A 158 10.10 17.70 11.88
N VAL A 159 9.87 17.08 13.04
CA VAL A 159 9.63 17.80 14.31
C VAL A 159 10.79 18.75 14.70
N LYS A 160 12.03 18.41 14.37
CA LYS A 160 13.19 19.29 14.58
C LYS A 160 13.14 20.52 13.66
N ARG A 161 12.95 20.32 12.34
CA ARG A 161 12.82 21.41 11.36
C ARG A 161 11.71 22.39 11.74
N ASP A 162 10.52 21.88 12.05
CA ASP A 162 9.37 22.69 12.45
C ASP A 162 9.67 23.51 13.73
N SER A 163 10.43 22.93 14.67
CA SER A 163 10.82 23.60 15.92
C SER A 163 11.86 24.70 15.67
N GLU A 164 12.84 24.43 14.81
CA GLU A 164 13.91 25.36 14.45
C GLU A 164 13.37 26.55 13.66
N GLU A 165 12.49 26.32 12.68
CA GLU A 165 11.80 27.37 11.91
C GLU A 165 11.00 28.30 12.82
N VAL A 166 10.23 27.75 13.76
CA VAL A 166 9.48 28.53 14.78
C VAL A 166 10.41 29.30 15.73
N THR A 167 11.66 28.88 15.94
CA THR A 167 12.65 29.68 16.69
C THR A 167 13.29 30.78 15.86
N PHE A 168 13.51 30.56 14.56
CA PHE A 168 14.05 31.57 13.65
C PHE A 168 13.09 32.76 13.53
N PHE A 169 11.79 32.50 13.26
CA PHE A 169 10.71 33.50 13.22
C PHE A 169 10.42 34.22 14.55
N LYS A 170 11.10 33.84 15.65
CA LYS A 170 11.05 34.54 16.94
C LYS A 170 12.31 35.36 17.21
N ALA A 171 13.40 35.08 16.50
CA ALA A 171 14.68 35.77 16.65
C ALA A 171 14.84 36.94 15.66
N ASP A 172 14.16 36.89 14.51
CA ASP A 172 14.12 37.96 13.49
C ASP A 172 12.98 38.99 13.71
N GLY A 173 12.19 38.81 14.78
CA GLY A 173 10.92 39.49 15.00
C GLY A 173 10.98 41.01 15.12
N THR A 174 10.86 41.71 13.99
CA THR A 174 10.29 43.06 13.92
C THR A 174 8.79 42.98 14.24
N PHE A 175 8.48 42.86 15.52
CA PHE A 175 7.11 42.83 16.03
C PHE A 175 6.57 44.26 16.17
N GLU A 176 6.06 44.83 15.07
CA GLU A 176 5.19 45.99 15.17
C GLU A 176 3.83 45.54 15.71
N ASP A 177 3.52 46.04 16.91
CA ASP A 177 2.36 45.71 17.72
C ASP A 177 1.05 46.16 17.04
N LEU A 178 0.52 45.36 16.11
CA LEU A 178 -0.82 45.55 15.56
C LEU A 178 -1.88 45.22 16.63
N GLN A 179 -2.03 46.16 17.58
CA GLN A 179 -3.13 46.13 18.52
C GLN A 179 -4.47 46.13 17.77
N PRO A 180 -5.41 45.22 18.11
CA PRO A 180 -6.72 45.23 17.47
C PRO A 180 -7.46 46.55 17.80
N PRO A 181 -8.08 47.21 16.82
CA PRO A 181 -8.74 48.50 17.05
C PRO A 181 -9.85 48.39 18.11
N ARG A 182 -9.66 49.05 19.25
CA ARG A 182 -10.70 49.19 20.29
C ARG A 182 -11.77 50.20 19.86
N THR A 183 -12.63 49.83 18.92
CA THR A 183 -13.84 50.63 18.62
C THR A 183 -14.86 50.50 19.74
N LYS A 184 -14.81 51.44 20.71
CA LYS A 184 -15.94 51.71 21.62
C LYS A 184 -17.04 52.44 20.85
N ALA A 185 -17.99 51.70 20.27
CA ALA A 185 -19.24 52.27 19.78
C ALA A 185 -20.38 51.93 20.76
N LYS A 186 -20.92 52.96 21.41
CA LYS A 186 -22.08 52.89 22.29
C LYS A 186 -23.31 53.21 21.44
N LEU A 187 -24.27 52.31 21.31
CA LEU A 187 -25.61 52.71 20.85
C LEU A 187 -26.72 51.94 21.57
N SER A 188 -27.65 52.72 22.12
CA SER A 188 -28.85 52.28 22.81
C SER A 188 -29.91 51.74 21.84
N GLY A 189 -30.76 50.83 22.32
CA GLY A 189 -31.74 50.14 21.48
C GLY A 189 -33.00 50.94 21.12
N LEU A 190 -33.65 50.45 20.07
CA LEU A 190 -35.03 50.57 19.58
C LEU A 190 -35.11 49.48 18.48
N GLY A 191 -36.20 48.77 18.19
CA GLY A 191 -37.56 48.89 18.70
C GLY A 191 -38.57 48.37 17.67
N ASP A 192 -38.73 47.05 17.62
CA ASP A 192 -39.94 46.34 17.13
C ASP A 192 -40.31 46.33 15.61
N LYS A 193 -41.14 45.33 15.25
CA LYS A 193 -42.02 45.17 14.07
C LYS A 193 -41.47 44.68 12.70
N SER A 194 -41.72 43.39 12.47
CA SER A 194 -42.42 42.78 11.31
C SER A 194 -42.49 43.53 9.97
N ILE A 195 -42.24 42.81 8.87
CA ILE A 195 -43.19 42.69 7.72
C ILE A 195 -42.74 41.58 6.75
N LEU A 196 -43.71 40.88 6.16
CA LEU A 196 -43.54 39.93 5.04
C LEU A 196 -42.99 40.63 3.79
N THR A 197 -42.22 39.94 2.95
CA THR A 197 -42.69 39.57 1.58
C THR A 197 -41.73 38.66 0.82
N ARG A 198 -42.32 37.85 -0.06
CA ARG A 198 -41.72 36.96 -1.07
C ARG A 198 -42.33 37.34 -2.42
N PRO A 199 -41.55 37.40 -3.51
CA PRO A 199 -41.94 36.74 -4.76
C PRO A 199 -40.74 35.92 -5.30
N GLN A 200 -40.85 34.70 -5.86
CA GLN A 200 -41.71 34.17 -6.93
C GLN A 200 -41.43 34.71 -8.35
N SER A 201 -40.57 33.95 -9.05
CA SER A 201 -40.79 33.34 -10.39
C SER A 201 -41.13 34.20 -11.62
N SER A 202 -40.25 34.11 -12.62
CA SER A 202 -40.53 33.94 -14.08
C SER A 202 -39.18 33.71 -14.77
N SER A 203 -38.88 32.64 -15.54
CA SER A 203 -39.51 32.01 -16.72
C SER A 203 -39.15 32.66 -18.07
N GLY A 204 -38.33 31.97 -18.87
CA GLY A 204 -38.33 32.03 -20.35
C GLY A 204 -37.13 32.69 -21.04
N GLY A 205 -36.73 32.15 -22.20
CA GLY A 205 -36.27 33.02 -23.30
C GLY A 205 -34.90 32.84 -23.97
N ASN A 206 -34.49 31.61 -24.31
CA ASN A 206 -33.83 31.23 -25.59
C ASN A 206 -33.05 32.27 -26.45
N SER A 207 -31.72 32.11 -26.60
CA SER A 207 -30.87 32.40 -27.79
C SER A 207 -29.40 32.08 -27.44
N GLY A 208 -28.49 31.68 -28.34
CA GLY A 208 -28.58 31.39 -29.77
C GLY A 208 -27.16 31.42 -30.40
N ASN A 209 -26.81 30.40 -31.20
CA ASN A 209 -25.64 30.31 -32.10
C ASN A 209 -24.23 30.76 -31.63
N ARG A 210 -23.29 29.80 -31.67
CA ARG A 210 -22.08 29.93 -32.51
C ARG A 210 -21.57 28.56 -32.97
N LYS A 211 -21.74 28.29 -34.27
CA LYS A 211 -20.98 27.25 -34.99
C LYS A 211 -19.57 27.78 -35.28
N ILE A 212 -18.58 26.91 -35.26
CA ILE A 212 -17.36 27.05 -36.08
C ILE A 212 -17.26 25.80 -36.94
N ASN A 213 -17.09 26.00 -38.25
CA ASN A 213 -16.91 24.96 -39.26
C ASN A 213 -15.42 24.87 -39.61
N MET A 214 -14.91 23.66 -39.86
CA MET A 214 -13.99 23.43 -40.98
C MET A 214 -14.12 21.99 -41.51
N SER A 215 -14.64 21.88 -42.73
CA SER A 215 -14.19 20.95 -43.78
C SER A 215 -12.76 21.34 -44.21
N GLN A 216 -11.88 20.58 -44.87
CA GLN A 216 -11.91 19.46 -45.84
C GLN A 216 -10.63 18.58 -45.61
N SER A 217 -10.36 17.41 -46.20
CA SER A 217 -11.02 16.45 -47.12
C SER A 217 -10.33 15.06 -46.98
N PHE A 218 -10.69 14.08 -47.83
CA PHE A 218 -10.00 12.79 -47.99
C PHE A 218 -8.85 12.88 -49.02
N ASP A 219 -7.90 11.95 -48.94
CA ASP A 219 -7.32 11.30 -50.12
C ASP A 219 -6.95 9.83 -49.79
N ASP A 220 -7.09 8.93 -50.76
CA ASP A 220 -7.05 7.46 -50.57
C ASP A 220 -5.69 6.85 -50.93
N GLY A 221 -5.30 5.78 -50.22
CA GLY A 221 -3.96 5.17 -50.31
C GLY A 221 -3.95 3.63 -50.26
N ASN A 222 -4.74 3.01 -51.13
CA ASN A 222 -4.85 1.56 -51.37
C ASN A 222 -3.53 0.75 -51.28
N PHE A 223 -3.50 -0.34 -50.50
CA PHE A 223 -2.53 -1.43 -50.70
C PHE A 223 -3.06 -2.83 -50.33
N GLY A 224 -3.30 -3.65 -51.35
CA GLY A 224 -2.85 -5.05 -51.40
C GLY A 224 -3.54 -6.10 -50.51
N THR A 225 -4.62 -6.71 -51.03
CA THR A 225 -5.03 -8.06 -50.63
C THR A 225 -4.05 -9.12 -51.17
N GLN A 226 -3.63 -10.07 -50.33
CA GLN A 226 -3.16 -11.39 -50.77
C GLN A 226 -3.76 -12.49 -49.89
N GLU A 227 -4.56 -13.34 -50.50
CA GLU A 227 -4.95 -14.64 -49.96
C GLU A 227 -3.79 -15.64 -50.14
N ILE A 228 -3.57 -16.51 -49.17
CA ILE A 228 -2.86 -17.79 -49.39
C ILE A 228 -3.68 -18.91 -48.75
N ASN A 229 -4.19 -19.79 -49.61
CA ASN A 229 -4.83 -21.05 -49.23
C ASN A 229 -3.78 -22.18 -49.13
N THR A 230 -3.88 -22.98 -48.07
CA THR A 230 -3.57 -24.43 -47.96
C THR A 230 -3.95 -24.82 -46.53
N SER A 231 -5.02 -25.56 -46.20
CA SER A 231 -5.57 -26.84 -46.70
C SER A 231 -4.81 -28.08 -46.22
N GLN A 232 -5.57 -29.01 -45.62
CA GLN A 232 -5.22 -30.39 -45.19
C GLN A 232 -4.41 -30.49 -43.87
N SER A 233 -4.69 -31.42 -42.96
CA SER A 233 -5.65 -32.55 -42.97
C SER A 233 -6.31 -32.79 -41.60
N VAL A 234 -7.55 -33.27 -41.62
CA VAL A 234 -8.29 -33.84 -40.48
C VAL A 234 -8.55 -35.31 -40.81
N ASP A 235 -8.42 -36.21 -39.84
CA ASP A 235 -9.01 -37.55 -39.77
C ASP A 235 -8.93 -37.93 -38.26
N ASP A 236 -10.07 -38.02 -37.56
CA ASP A 236 -10.80 -39.26 -37.23
C ASP A 236 -10.08 -40.15 -36.18
N ALA A 237 -10.71 -40.80 -35.20
CA ALA A 237 -12.04 -40.77 -34.57
C ALA A 237 -12.02 -42.00 -33.64
N TYR A 238 -12.51 -41.92 -32.39
CA TYR A 238 -13.03 -43.11 -31.71
C TYR A 238 -14.11 -42.78 -30.69
N THR A 239 -15.05 -43.70 -30.52
CA THR A 239 -16.43 -43.40 -30.11
C THR A 239 -16.87 -44.04 -28.80
N GLY A 240 -17.69 -43.31 -28.04
CA GLY A 240 -18.69 -43.87 -27.10
C GLY A 240 -18.20 -44.22 -25.68
N SER A 241 -19.07 -44.32 -24.67
CA SER A 241 -20.52 -44.07 -24.64
C SER A 241 -21.06 -44.09 -23.19
N GLN A 242 -21.87 -43.08 -22.80
CA GLN A 242 -22.95 -43.15 -21.75
C GLN A 242 -22.54 -43.53 -20.29
N ASN A 243 -23.34 -43.32 -19.24
CA ASN A 243 -24.40 -42.35 -18.88
C ASN A 243 -24.62 -42.48 -17.36
N ALA A 244 -24.81 -41.39 -16.61
CA ALA A 244 -25.54 -41.43 -15.33
C ALA A 244 -26.01 -40.02 -14.90
N ASN A 245 -27.31 -39.88 -14.63
CA ASN A 245 -27.90 -38.69 -14.00
C ASN A 245 -27.58 -38.64 -12.50
N MET A 246 -27.56 -37.45 -11.90
CA MET A 246 -28.60 -37.12 -10.90
C MET A 246 -28.70 -35.63 -10.47
N SER A 247 -29.95 -35.16 -10.47
CA SER A 247 -30.56 -34.14 -9.61
C SER A 247 -29.88 -32.77 -9.41
N GLN A 248 -30.53 -31.75 -9.99
CA GLN A 248 -30.60 -30.39 -9.45
C GLN A 248 -31.37 -30.39 -8.13
N SER A 249 -31.00 -29.49 -7.20
CA SER A 249 -31.90 -29.01 -6.14
C SER A 249 -31.69 -27.51 -5.95
N SER A 250 -32.67 -26.72 -6.38
CA SER A 250 -32.82 -25.31 -6.05
C SER A 250 -33.28 -25.16 -4.60
N ASP A 251 -32.66 -24.26 -3.84
CA ASP A 251 -33.23 -23.75 -2.59
C ASP A 251 -32.92 -22.24 -2.47
N ASP A 252 -33.98 -21.43 -2.36
CA ASP A 252 -33.91 -19.96 -2.31
C ASP A 252 -33.95 -19.49 -0.85
N GLY A 253 -32.84 -18.91 -0.37
CA GLY A 253 -32.65 -18.54 1.04
C GLY A 253 -32.14 -17.11 1.25
N TYR A 254 -32.98 -16.11 0.99
CA TYR A 254 -32.66 -14.69 1.18
C TYR A 254 -32.67 -14.31 2.68
N PHE A 255 -31.54 -13.88 3.29
CA PHE A 255 -31.55 -12.94 4.43
C PHE A 255 -30.15 -12.41 4.80
N GLY A 256 -30.08 -11.14 5.22
CA GLY A 256 -29.13 -10.71 6.25
C GLY A 256 -27.83 -10.01 5.82
N SER A 257 -27.92 -8.82 5.21
CA SER A 257 -26.79 -7.88 5.16
C SER A 257 -26.44 -7.36 6.56
N GLN A 258 -25.31 -7.78 7.14
CA GLN A 258 -24.56 -7.03 8.16
C GLN A 258 -23.06 -7.19 7.90
N ASN A 259 -22.32 -6.08 7.85
CA ASN A 259 -20.87 -6.06 7.63
C ASN A 259 -20.11 -6.21 8.97
N PRO A 260 -19.37 -7.31 9.22
CA PRO A 260 -18.53 -7.46 10.40
C PRO A 260 -17.10 -6.97 10.10
N ILE A 261 -16.95 -5.66 9.88
CA ILE A 261 -15.65 -5.01 9.61
C ILE A 261 -14.91 -4.67 10.92
N ASP A 262 -15.63 -4.39 12.01
CA ASP A 262 -15.02 -3.94 13.26
C ASP A 262 -14.51 -5.08 14.16
N GLU A 263 -15.20 -6.23 14.23
CA GLU A 263 -14.77 -7.35 15.09
C GLU A 263 -13.41 -7.96 14.69
N ARG A 264 -13.10 -8.01 13.38
CA ARG A 264 -11.82 -8.57 12.88
C ARG A 264 -10.60 -7.79 13.43
N LYS A 265 -10.74 -6.47 13.59
CA LYS A 265 -9.65 -5.57 14.00
C LYS A 265 -9.25 -5.80 15.46
N ASP A 266 -10.20 -6.05 16.36
CA ASP A 266 -9.91 -6.25 17.78
C ASP A 266 -9.34 -7.64 18.09
N ILE A 267 -9.73 -8.66 17.30
CA ILE A 267 -9.11 -9.99 17.35
C ILE A 267 -7.63 -9.91 16.94
N SER A 268 -7.32 -9.28 15.81
CA SER A 268 -5.95 -9.09 15.29
C SER A 268 -5.03 -8.38 16.32
N ARG A 269 -5.50 -7.28 16.92
CA ARG A 269 -4.78 -6.55 17.98
C ARG A 269 -4.53 -7.38 19.25
N SER A 270 -5.46 -8.27 19.61
CA SER A 270 -5.38 -9.09 20.84
C SER A 270 -4.35 -10.21 20.70
N LEU A 271 -4.37 -10.91 19.57
CA LEU A 271 -3.50 -12.06 19.30
C LEU A 271 -2.02 -11.65 19.28
N PHE A 272 -1.68 -10.57 18.57
CA PHE A 272 -0.29 -10.12 18.46
C PHE A 272 0.22 -9.37 19.71
N LYS A 273 -0.66 -8.80 20.54
CA LYS A 273 -0.26 -8.27 21.87
C LYS A 273 0.10 -9.34 22.89
N ASN A 274 -0.54 -10.51 22.83
CA ASN A 274 -0.32 -11.58 23.80
C ASN A 274 0.90 -12.48 23.48
N ILE A 275 1.43 -12.40 22.24
CA ILE A 275 2.60 -13.18 21.79
C ILE A 275 3.88 -12.33 21.80
N ARG A 276 3.79 -11.00 21.62
CA ARG A 276 4.90 -10.08 21.91
C ARG A 276 5.16 -10.04 23.42
N GLY A 277 6.39 -10.31 23.83
CA GLY A 277 6.74 -10.61 25.23
C GLY A 277 6.24 -9.59 26.27
N LYS A 278 5.81 -10.10 27.43
CA LYS A 278 5.30 -9.32 28.56
C LYS A 278 6.20 -8.12 28.88
N PRO A 279 5.66 -6.90 29.02
CA PRO A 279 6.40 -5.83 29.69
C PRO A 279 6.69 -6.28 31.12
N LEU A 280 7.95 -6.18 31.56
CA LEU A 280 8.30 -6.31 32.97
C LEU A 280 7.68 -5.14 33.74
N THR A 281 6.50 -5.36 34.32
CA THR A 281 5.81 -4.38 35.15
C THR A 281 6.51 -4.24 36.50
N ILE A 282 7.56 -3.42 36.54
CA ILE A 282 8.07 -2.86 37.79
C ILE A 282 7.04 -1.84 38.28
N ALA A 283 6.30 -2.20 39.32
CA ALA A 283 5.33 -1.31 39.95
C ALA A 283 6.04 -0.11 40.61
N THR A 284 6.04 1.04 39.93
CA THR A 284 6.41 2.33 40.53
C THR A 284 5.27 3.32 40.36
N LYS A 285 4.82 3.90 41.48
CA LYS A 285 3.67 4.81 41.53
C LYS A 285 4.02 6.14 40.84
N GLY A 286 3.07 6.66 40.05
CA GLY A 286 3.00 8.10 39.75
C GLY A 286 3.98 8.64 38.71
N LYS A 287 3.80 8.29 37.44
CA LYS A 287 4.17 9.16 36.30
C LYS A 287 3.04 9.16 35.28
N THR A 288 2.67 10.33 34.78
CA THR A 288 1.69 10.47 33.69
C THR A 288 2.21 9.75 32.45
N LEU A 289 1.47 8.74 31.99
CA LEU A 289 1.86 7.93 30.84
C LEU A 289 1.72 8.77 29.56
N LYS A 290 2.79 9.42 29.11
CA LYS A 290 2.88 9.89 27.72
C LYS A 290 2.83 8.65 26.84
N SER A 291 1.67 8.38 26.25
CA SER A 291 1.48 7.28 25.30
C SER A 291 2.54 7.36 24.21
N LYS A 292 3.33 6.30 24.03
CA LYS A 292 4.33 6.26 22.95
C LYS A 292 3.58 6.24 21.61
N ARG A 293 3.98 7.10 20.67
CA ARG A 293 3.47 7.13 19.28
C ARG A 293 3.62 5.74 18.67
N SER A 294 2.51 5.18 18.18
CA SER A 294 2.53 3.90 17.47
C SER A 294 3.15 4.07 16.09
N TYR A 295 3.88 3.04 15.67
CA TYR A 295 4.47 2.88 14.35
C TYR A 295 4.07 1.53 13.76
N GLU A 296 2.87 1.02 14.06
CA GLU A 296 2.26 -0.02 13.24
C GLU A 296 1.73 0.63 11.95
N GLN A 297 1.86 -0.03 10.79
CA GLN A 297 1.57 0.56 9.47
C GLN A 297 0.18 1.20 9.38
N THR A 298 -0.83 0.54 9.95
CA THR A 298 -2.22 1.04 10.04
C THR A 298 -2.34 2.33 10.86
N ASP A 299 -1.62 2.44 11.98
CA ASP A 299 -1.56 3.65 12.81
C ASP A 299 -0.75 4.79 12.17
N ILE A 300 0.20 4.47 11.29
CA ILE A 300 0.92 5.48 10.49
C ILE A 300 -0.01 6.01 9.40
N TYR A 301 -0.58 5.12 8.58
CA TYR A 301 -1.50 5.48 7.50
C TYR A 301 -2.66 6.34 7.99
N LYS A 302 -3.34 5.90 9.08
CA LYS A 302 -4.45 6.64 9.68
C LYS A 302 -4.04 8.01 10.22
N ARG A 303 -2.81 8.14 10.72
CA ARG A 303 -2.27 9.41 11.25
C ARG A 303 -1.90 10.40 10.15
N LEU A 304 -1.38 9.92 9.02
CA LEU A 304 -1.00 10.78 7.89
C LEU A 304 -2.23 11.19 7.07
N PHE A 305 -3.17 10.27 6.84
CA PHE A 305 -4.24 10.44 5.86
C PHE A 305 -5.66 10.55 6.45
N GLY A 306 -5.82 10.36 7.77
CA GLY A 306 -7.10 10.48 8.47
C GLY A 306 -8.10 9.33 8.22
N ILE A 307 -7.73 8.34 7.41
CA ILE A 307 -8.58 7.21 7.00
C ILE A 307 -7.91 5.86 7.27
N GLU A 308 -8.67 4.77 7.24
CA GLU A 308 -8.15 3.40 7.29
C GLU A 308 -8.17 2.76 5.89
N TYR A 309 -7.31 1.77 5.67
CA TYR A 309 -7.30 0.92 4.46
C TYR A 309 -7.64 -0.53 4.82
N ASN A 310 -7.84 -1.37 3.80
CA ASN A 310 -8.10 -2.80 3.97
C ASN A 310 -6.81 -3.58 4.23
N ALA A 311 -6.25 -3.44 5.43
CA ALA A 311 -5.08 -4.19 5.88
C ALA A 311 -5.37 -5.70 6.02
N HIS A 312 -4.30 -6.49 6.14
CA HIS A 312 -4.28 -7.95 6.18
C HIS A 312 -4.55 -8.61 4.82
N THR A 313 -4.01 -8.00 3.76
CA THR A 313 -3.82 -8.62 2.44
C THR A 313 -2.53 -8.06 1.85
N ALA A 314 -1.63 -8.91 1.36
CA ALA A 314 -0.27 -8.49 1.05
C ALA A 314 -0.23 -7.35 0.01
N GLU A 315 -1.16 -7.36 -0.96
CA GLU A 315 -1.26 -6.28 -1.95
C GLU A 315 -1.71 -4.95 -1.35
N SER A 316 -2.71 -4.95 -0.45
CA SER A 316 -3.21 -3.70 0.15
C SER A 316 -2.18 -3.10 1.10
N ASP A 317 -1.48 -3.94 1.87
CA ASP A 317 -0.41 -3.51 2.77
C ASP A 317 0.81 -3.00 1.98
N SER A 318 1.19 -3.64 0.87
CA SER A 318 2.22 -3.12 -0.05
C SER A 318 1.87 -1.76 -0.65
N LEU A 319 0.61 -1.57 -1.07
CA LEU A 319 0.12 -0.31 -1.65
C LEU A 319 0.05 0.81 -0.61
N ALA A 320 -0.46 0.51 0.59
CA ALA A 320 -0.48 1.46 1.70
C ALA A 320 0.93 1.90 2.11
N LEU A 321 1.91 0.98 2.10
CA LEU A 321 3.31 1.31 2.39
C LEU A 321 3.92 2.22 1.31
N LEU A 322 3.62 1.97 0.03
CA LEU A 322 3.97 2.86 -1.08
C LEU A 322 3.37 4.27 -0.91
N GLU A 323 2.11 4.38 -0.50
CA GLU A 323 1.45 5.68 -0.26
C GLU A 323 2.09 6.44 0.92
N ILE A 324 2.44 5.75 2.02
CA ILE A 324 3.18 6.34 3.14
C ILE A 324 4.56 6.83 2.68
N CYS A 325 5.33 6.01 1.95
CA CYS A 325 6.64 6.40 1.45
C CYS A 325 6.56 7.53 0.40
N GLY A 326 5.52 7.56 -0.43
CA GLY A 326 5.24 8.64 -1.37
C GLY A 326 4.79 9.95 -0.71
N HIS A 327 4.21 9.88 0.49
CA HIS A 327 3.93 11.06 1.34
C HIS A 327 5.21 11.66 1.91
N TYR A 328 6.12 10.84 2.47
CA TYR A 328 7.43 11.29 2.94
C TYR A 328 8.38 11.69 1.79
N GLY A 329 8.14 11.19 0.57
CA GLY A 329 8.76 11.66 -0.66
C GLY A 329 10.30 11.69 -0.62
N SER A 330 10.88 12.89 -0.73
CA SER A 330 12.32 13.09 -0.71
C SER A 330 12.99 12.66 0.59
N ASP A 331 12.31 12.81 1.74
CA ASP A 331 12.88 12.46 3.05
C ASP A 331 13.03 10.93 3.16
N PHE A 332 12.05 10.16 2.66
CA PHE A 332 12.15 8.69 2.58
C PHE A 332 13.24 8.25 1.59
N VAL A 333 13.26 8.82 0.39
CA VAL A 333 14.25 8.44 -0.64
C VAL A 333 15.69 8.72 -0.19
N ALA A 334 15.94 9.86 0.46
CA ALA A 334 17.26 10.18 1.01
C ALA A 334 17.67 9.27 2.18
N TRP A 335 16.71 8.89 3.05
CA TRP A 335 16.97 7.91 4.11
C TRP A 335 17.28 6.53 3.52
N ALA A 336 16.53 6.09 2.51
CA ALA A 336 16.74 4.79 1.85
C ALA A 336 18.11 4.71 1.15
N ASP A 337 18.51 5.73 0.38
CA ASP A 337 19.83 5.76 -0.30
C ASP A 337 21.03 5.69 0.67
N THR A 338 20.82 5.97 1.96
CA THR A 338 21.85 6.01 3.00
C THR A 338 21.81 4.84 3.99
N HIS A 339 20.67 4.15 4.11
CA HIS A 339 20.46 3.07 5.09
C HIS A 339 20.14 1.70 4.46
N ALA A 340 20.00 1.61 3.14
CA ALA A 340 19.79 0.34 2.46
C ALA A 340 20.97 -0.62 2.68
N SER A 341 20.67 -1.88 2.95
CA SER A 341 21.64 -2.97 3.10
C SER A 341 21.48 -4.01 2.00
N ALA A 342 22.49 -4.87 1.78
CA ALA A 342 22.40 -5.94 0.80
C ALA A 342 21.44 -7.04 1.30
N PHE A 343 20.54 -7.52 0.45
CA PHE A 343 19.60 -8.59 0.80
C PHE A 343 20.33 -9.85 1.30
N LEU A 344 21.46 -10.21 0.68
CA LEU A 344 22.28 -11.36 1.07
C LEU A 344 22.96 -11.21 2.46
N SER A 345 22.94 -10.02 3.07
CA SER A 345 23.34 -9.83 4.48
C SER A 345 22.23 -10.15 5.49
N THR A 346 21.04 -10.50 5.02
CA THR A 346 19.91 -10.91 5.86
C THR A 346 20.10 -12.34 6.34
N GLU A 347 20.07 -12.54 7.65
CA GLU A 347 19.99 -13.89 8.22
C GLU A 347 18.63 -14.54 7.88
N PRO A 348 18.59 -15.81 7.45
CA PRO A 348 17.34 -16.49 7.20
C PRO A 348 16.56 -16.67 8.50
N MET A 349 15.23 -16.67 8.43
CA MET A 349 14.38 -16.92 9.61
C MET A 349 14.60 -18.33 10.21
N TRP A 350 15.04 -19.29 9.40
CA TRP A 350 15.31 -20.69 9.75
C TRP A 350 16.13 -21.42 8.68
#